data_AF-A0A191VKP2-F1
#
_entry.id   AF-A0A191VKP2-F1
#
_cell.length_a   1.000
_cell.length_b   1.000
_cell.length_c   1.000
_cell.angle_alpha   90.00
_cell.angle_beta   90.00
_cell.angle_gamma   90.00
#
_symmetry.space_group_name_H-M   'P 1'
#
loop_
_entity.id
_entity.type
_entity.pdbx_description
1 polymer ?
#
loop_
_entity_poly.entity_id
_entity_poly.type
_entity_poly.pdbx_seq_one_letter_code
_entity_poly.pdbx_strand_id
1 'polypeptide(L)' 'AISIRYGSFYYNPFHALSIAFLYGSAVLFAMHGGTILATSRYGGDREIDQITDRGTAAERSML' A
#
# COMPACT_ATOMS: atom_id res chain seq x y z
N ALA A 1 31.90 -2.29 6.77
CA ALA A 1 30.44 -2.01 6.82
C ALA A 1 30.18 -0.59 6.33
N ILE A 2 29.18 -0.39 5.45
CA ILE A 2 28.90 0.91 4.81
C ILE A 2 28.36 1.95 5.80
N SER A 3 27.37 1.60 6.62
CA SER A 3 26.77 2.51 7.60
C SER A 3 27.79 3.07 8.61
N ILE A 4 28.70 2.22 9.11
CA ILE A 4 29.78 2.64 10.04
C ILE A 4 30.75 3.61 9.36
N ARG A 5 31.15 3.35 8.10
CA ARG A 5 32.09 4.20 7.35
C ARG A 5 31.55 5.61 7.10
N TYR A 6 30.23 5.77 7.03
CA TYR A 6 29.58 7.04 6.73
C TYR A 6 28.80 7.63 7.92
N GLY A 7 29.14 7.22 9.15
CA GLY A 7 28.63 7.90 10.36
C GLY A 7 27.15 7.61 10.69
N SER A 8 26.71 6.36 10.52
CA SER A 8 25.34 5.86 10.79
C SER A 8 24.29 6.35 9.78
N PHE A 9 23.79 5.41 8.97
CA PHE A 9 22.72 5.68 8.01
C PHE A 9 21.36 5.99 8.64
N TYR A 10 21.16 5.78 9.95
CA TYR A 10 19.91 6.19 10.61
C TYR A 10 19.66 7.70 10.53
N TYR A 11 20.72 8.51 10.38
CA TYR A 11 20.62 9.97 10.24
C TYR A 11 20.64 10.45 8.78
N ASN A 12 20.70 9.54 7.82
CA ASN A 12 20.59 9.89 6.41
C ASN A 12 19.10 10.06 6.03
N PRO A 13 18.69 11.23 5.51
CA PRO A 13 17.27 11.50 5.23
C PRO A 13 16.69 10.59 4.15
N PHE A 14 17.46 10.21 3.12
CA PHE A 14 16.99 9.31 2.07
C PHE A 14 16.87 7.86 2.56
N HIS A 15 17.74 7.44 3.47
CA HIS A 15 17.63 6.12 4.11
C HIS A 15 16.38 6.05 5.01
N ALA A 16 16.11 7.10 5.79
CA ALA A 16 14.88 7.21 6.57
C ALA A 16 13.64 7.19 5.67
N LEU A 17 13.63 7.96 4.56
CA LEU A 17 12.54 7.91 3.58
C LEU A 17 12.39 6.50 2.97
N SER A 18 13.48 5.82 2.64
CA SER A 18 13.44 4.45 2.12
C SER A 18 12.81 3.48 3.11
N ILE A 19 13.10 3.60 4.41
CA ILE A 19 12.46 2.78 5.44
C ILE A 19 10.97 3.11 5.55
N ALA A 20 10.61 4.39 5.52
CA ALA A 20 9.22 4.82 5.54
C ALA A 20 8.43 4.25 4.34
N PHE A 21 9.00 4.28 3.14
CA PHE A 21 8.37 3.68 1.96
C PHE A 21 8.34 2.16 2.01
N LEU A 22 9.35 1.51 2.58
CA LEU A 22 9.35 0.06 2.77
C LEU A 22 8.20 -0.38 3.68
N TYR A 23 8.07 0.23 4.86
CA TYR A 23 6.98 -0.07 5.78
C TYR A 23 5.63 0.38 5.22
N GLY A 24 5.57 1.57 4.62
CA GLY A 24 4.36 2.09 3.98
C GLY A 24 3.84 1.17 2.89
N SER A 25 4.72 0.60 2.05
CA SER A 25 4.33 -0.33 0.99
C SER A 25 3.71 -1.61 1.56
N ALA A 26 4.32 -2.20 2.59
CA ALA A 26 3.79 -3.39 3.24
C ALA A 26 2.41 -3.11 3.89
N VAL A 27 2.26 -1.97 4.57
CA VAL A 27 1.00 -1.55 5.18
C VAL A 27 -0.08 -1.31 4.13
N LEU A 28 0.22 -0.51 3.10
CA LEU A 28 -0.74 -0.19 2.05
C LEU A 28 -1.17 -1.43 1.26
N PHE A 29 -0.26 -2.36 0.98
CA PHE A 29 -0.61 -3.57 0.26
C PHE A 29 -1.44 -4.54 1.10
N ALA A 30 -1.16 -4.63 2.41
CA ALA A 30 -2.00 -5.39 3.34
C ALA A 30 -3.41 -4.79 3.44
N MET A 31 -3.53 -3.45 3.54
CA MET A 31 -4.82 -2.76 3.52
C MET A 31 -5.56 -2.99 2.21
N HIS A 32 -4.92 -2.70 1.08
CA HIS A 32 -5.52 -2.82 -0.25
C HIS A 32 -5.93 -4.26 -0.57
N GLY A 33 -5.02 -5.22 -0.46
CA GLY A 33 -5.31 -6.62 -0.72
C GLY A 33 -6.40 -7.17 0.21
N GLY A 34 -6.37 -6.80 1.50
CA GLY A 34 -7.43 -7.15 2.45
C GLY A 34 -8.79 -6.58 2.05
N THR A 35 -8.84 -5.32 1.64
CA THR A 35 -10.08 -4.65 1.18
C THR A 35 -10.63 -5.29 -0.10
N ILE A 36 -9.79 -5.56 -1.10
CA ILE A 36 -10.22 -6.20 -2.36
C ILE A 36 -10.78 -7.60 -2.08
N LEU A 37 -10.13 -8.39 -1.24
CA LEU A 37 -10.65 -9.71 -0.86
C LEU A 37 -11.96 -9.60 -0.08
N ALA A 38 -12.10 -8.62 0.82
CA ALA A 38 -13.33 -8.40 1.58
C ALA A 38 -14.52 -7.99 0.68
N THR A 39 -14.27 -7.29 -0.43
CA THR A 39 -15.31 -6.89 -1.39
C THR A 39 -15.38 -7.75 -2.65
N SER A 40 -14.58 -8.82 -2.74
CA SER A 40 -14.59 -9.78 -3.86
C SER A 40 -15.97 -10.40 -4.13
N ARG A 41 -16.79 -10.61 -3.09
CA ARG A 41 -18.19 -11.07 -3.24
C ARG A 41 -19.10 -10.13 -4.04
N TYR A 42 -18.66 -8.89 -4.24
CA TYR A 42 -19.31 -7.87 -5.06
C TYR A 42 -18.55 -7.61 -6.38
N GLY A 43 -17.55 -8.44 -6.71
CA GLY A 43 -16.68 -8.27 -7.88
C GLY A 43 -15.62 -7.17 -7.70
N GLY A 44 -15.18 -6.89 -6.47
CA GLY A 44 -14.17 -5.86 -6.18
C GLY A 44 -12.80 -6.11 -6.84
N ASP A 45 -12.48 -7.36 -7.16
CA ASP A 45 -11.28 -7.78 -7.91
C ASP A 45 -11.32 -7.39 -9.40
N ARG A 46 -12.49 -7.06 -9.95
CA ARG A 46 -12.65 -6.54 -11.32
C ARG A 46 -12.44 -5.02 -11.34
N GLU A 47 -11.25 -4.59 -10.93
CA GLU A 47 -10.95 -3.19 -10.65
C GLU A 47 -11.15 -2.27 -11.87
N ILE A 48 -10.84 -2.73 -13.08
CA ILE A 48 -11.05 -1.94 -14.31
C ILE A 48 -12.53 -1.56 -14.46
N ASP A 49 -13.43 -2.54 -14.29
CA ASP A 49 -14.86 -2.31 -14.41
C ASP A 49 -15.33 -1.35 -13.31
N GLN A 50 -14.90 -1.56 -12.06
CA GLN A 50 -15.25 -0.71 -10.91
C GLN A 50 -14.71 0.73 -11.04
N ILE A 51 -13.58 0.92 -11.71
CA ILE A 51 -12.99 2.25 -11.98
C ILE A 51 -13.81 2.97 -13.06
N THR A 52 -14.20 2.26 -14.12
CA THR A 52 -14.95 2.86 -15.24
C THR A 52 -16.44 3.06 -14.95
N ASP A 53 -17.06 2.15 -14.19
CA ASP A 53 -18.46 2.16 -13.77
C ASP A 53 -18.55 1.71 -12.31
N ARG A 54 -18.75 2.69 -11.42
CA ARG A 54 -18.61 2.48 -9.98
C ARG A 54 -19.73 1.61 -9.43
N GLY A 55 -19.41 0.39 -8.99
CA GLY A 55 -20.33 -0.54 -8.36
C GLY A 55 -20.32 -0.50 -6.83
N THR A 56 -21.17 -1.33 -6.21
CA THR A 56 -21.26 -1.43 -4.73
C THR A 56 -19.96 -1.92 -4.08
N ALA A 57 -19.09 -2.63 -4.81
CA ALA A 57 -17.78 -3.04 -4.31
C ALA A 57 -16.89 -1.82 -4.01
N ALA A 58 -16.78 -0.90 -4.97
CA ALA A 58 -16.02 0.35 -4.80
C ALA A 58 -16.66 1.26 -3.75
N GLU A 59 -17.99 1.39 -3.74
CA GLU A 59 -18.70 2.20 -2.74
C GLU A 59 -18.51 1.68 -1.31
N ARG A 60 -18.48 0.36 -1.11
CA ARG A 60 -18.22 -0.23 0.22
C ARG A 60 -16.76 -0.19 0.62
N SER A 61 -15.84 -0.18 -0.34
CA SER A 61 -14.39 -0.15 -0.06
C SER A 61 -13.92 1.22 0.47
N MET A 62 -14.69 2.30 0.24
CA MET A 62 -14.36 3.66 0.69
C MET A 62 -15.03 4.11 1.99
N LEU A 63 -16.05 3.38 2.48
CA LEU A 63 -16.87 3.72 3.65
C LEU A 63 -16.30 3.11 4.94
#